data_AF-A0A3Q0QYV7-F1
#
_entry.id   AF-A0A3Q0QYV7-F1
#
_cell.length_a   1.000
_cell.length_b   1.000
_cell.length_c   1.000
_cell.angle_alpha   90.00
_cell.angle_beta   90.00
_cell.angle_gamma   90.00
#
_symmetry.space_group_name_H-M   'P 1'
#
loop_
_entity.id
_entity.type
_entity.pdbx_description
1 polymer ?
#
loop_
_entity_poly.entity_id
_entity_poly.type
_entity_poly.pdbx_seq_one_letter_code
_entity_poly.pdbx_strand_id
1 'polypeptide(L)'
;VAAVLLYGSNFVPVKRVETGDGMFFQWVTCAAIWVISMIGDLVLQSPKFCPFAMLGGVLWATGNIAVVPFIKAIGLGLGILISGSSTLMLGWASSRFGWFGIAAQNVSRPILNYCGAGLCLLSGLIFFFVKADVKLLHSSETIPLLTDRVSLLSVFCILSTSGSLLAAVVGFLYAFSIIPVLYIKSHSVHHDSMFYEASVYELDYVHAHCCGIFIASTVYFAIYCAAMNTKPKLYSRAVLPGLLSGLMWTLGTYCWFLANNYLTSIITFPIVTAGCGLVAALWGCLVN
;
A
#
# COMPACT_ATOMS: atom_id res chain seq x y z
N VAL A 1 -3.30 -16.18 6.77
CA VAL A 1 -4.03 -16.60 5.55
C VAL A 1 -5.18 -15.65 5.23
N ALA A 2 -6.14 -15.42 6.14
CA ALA A 2 -7.26 -14.50 5.90
C ALA A 2 -6.82 -13.11 5.40
N ALA A 3 -5.84 -12.48 6.05
CA ALA A 3 -5.27 -11.20 5.62
C ALA A 3 -4.75 -11.22 4.16
N VAL A 4 -4.04 -12.28 3.78
CA VAL A 4 -3.50 -12.47 2.42
C VAL A 4 -4.61 -12.59 1.38
N LEU A 5 -5.66 -13.35 1.68
CA LEU A 5 -6.80 -13.52 0.77
C LEU A 5 -7.56 -12.21 0.60
N LEU A 6 -7.80 -11.49 1.69
CA LEU A 6 -8.55 -10.23 1.69
C LEU A 6 -7.80 -9.11 0.95
N TYR A 7 -6.53 -8.89 1.27
CA TYR A 7 -5.71 -7.89 0.59
C TYR A 7 -5.44 -8.27 -0.87
N GLY A 8 -5.15 -9.54 -1.19
CA GLY A 8 -4.91 -9.96 -2.57
C GLY A 8 -6.15 -9.89 -3.46
N SER A 9 -7.34 -9.89 -2.87
CA SER A 9 -8.62 -9.83 -3.58
C SER A 9 -9.24 -8.42 -3.59
N ASN A 10 -8.63 -7.44 -2.90
CA ASN A 10 -9.23 -6.11 -2.70
C ASN A 10 -9.48 -5.34 -4.02
N PHE A 11 -8.71 -5.62 -5.08
CA PHE A 11 -8.85 -5.01 -6.40
C PHE A 11 -9.76 -5.81 -7.35
N VAL A 12 -10.28 -6.96 -6.94
CA VAL A 12 -11.21 -7.76 -7.77
C VAL A 12 -12.51 -7.01 -8.05
N PRO A 13 -13.18 -6.35 -7.08
CA PRO A 13 -14.43 -5.64 -7.32
C PRO A 13 -14.32 -4.52 -8.35
N VAL A 14 -13.13 -3.89 -8.45
CA VAL A 14 -12.92 -2.72 -9.31
C VAL A 14 -12.55 -3.08 -10.75
N LYS A 15 -12.10 -4.32 -11.03
CA LYS A 15 -11.69 -4.73 -12.39
C LYS A 15 -12.77 -4.56 -13.46
N ARG A 16 -14.05 -4.67 -13.08
CA ARG A 16 -15.19 -4.62 -14.03
C ARG A 16 -15.82 -3.22 -14.16
N VAL A 17 -15.27 -2.21 -13.50
CA VAL A 17 -15.86 -0.87 -13.43
C VAL A 17 -14.83 0.17 -13.84
N GLU A 18 -15.22 1.09 -14.72
CA GLU A 18 -14.39 2.24 -15.06
C GLU A 18 -14.25 3.18 -13.86
N THR A 19 -13.01 3.36 -13.40
CA THR A 19 -12.65 4.25 -12.29
C THR A 19 -11.97 5.54 -12.72
N GLY A 20 -11.77 5.74 -14.03
CA GLY A 20 -11.22 6.95 -14.62
C GLY A 20 -9.80 7.28 -14.14
N ASP A 21 -9.66 8.34 -13.34
CA ASP A 21 -8.38 8.74 -12.72
C ASP A 21 -8.15 8.12 -11.34
N GLY A 22 -9.14 7.40 -10.81
CA GLY A 22 -9.07 6.66 -9.55
C GLY A 22 -9.11 7.51 -8.28
N MET A 23 -9.10 8.85 -8.37
CA MET A 23 -9.08 9.72 -7.18
C MET A 23 -10.38 9.61 -6.37
N PHE A 24 -11.51 9.59 -7.07
CA PHE A 24 -12.81 9.38 -6.42
C PHE A 24 -12.93 7.97 -5.82
N PHE A 25 -12.50 6.94 -6.57
CA PHE A 25 -12.49 5.55 -6.07
C PHE A 25 -11.62 5.40 -4.82
N GLN A 26 -10.44 6.01 -4.81
CA GLN A 26 -9.54 6.02 -3.65
C GLN A 26 -10.21 6.66 -2.43
N TRP A 27 -10.85 7.81 -2.60
CA TRP A 27 -11.54 8.48 -1.51
C TRP A 27 -12.71 7.66 -0.95
N VAL A 28 -13.55 7.07 -1.81
CA VAL A 28 -14.64 6.18 -1.37
C VAL A 28 -14.10 4.95 -0.64
N THR A 29 -13.00 4.36 -1.14
CA THR A 29 -12.34 3.23 -0.48
C THR A 29 -11.84 3.63 0.91
N CYS A 30 -11.22 4.81 1.05
CA CYS A 30 -10.76 5.34 2.34
C CYS A 30 -11.92 5.64 3.29
N ALA A 31 -13.05 6.15 2.79
CA ALA A 31 -14.25 6.38 3.58
C ALA A 31 -14.81 5.06 4.13
N ALA A 32 -14.85 4.00 3.31
CA ALA A 32 -15.25 2.67 3.74
C ALA A 32 -14.30 2.09 4.79
N ILE A 33 -12.98 2.27 4.61
CA ILE A 33 -11.97 1.87 5.58
C ILE A 33 -12.24 2.50 6.94
N TRP A 34 -12.49 3.80 6.96
CA TRP A 34 -12.77 4.53 8.18
C TRP A 34 -14.06 4.06 8.87
N VAL A 35 -15.17 3.96 8.13
CA VAL A 35 -16.45 3.49 8.70
C VAL A 35 -16.31 2.11 9.33
N ILE A 36 -15.65 1.17 8.65
CA ILE A 36 -15.51 -0.20 9.14
C ILE A 36 -14.55 -0.27 10.33
N SER A 37 -13.50 0.55 10.33
CA SER A 37 -12.60 0.68 11.48
C SER A 37 -13.32 1.25 12.71
N MET A 38 -14.25 2.20 12.52
CA MET A 38 -15.04 2.78 13.60
C MET A 38 -15.96 1.72 14.23
N ILE A 39 -16.61 0.89 13.40
CA ILE A 39 -17.40 -0.24 13.90
C ILE A 39 -16.51 -1.22 14.66
N GLY A 40 -15.33 -1.53 14.14
CA GLY A 40 -14.37 -2.42 14.81
C GLY A 40 -13.91 -1.88 16.16
N ASP A 41 -13.62 -0.58 16.26
CA ASP A 41 -13.24 0.11 17.50
C ASP A 41 -14.34 0.02 18.57
N LEU A 42 -15.59 0.29 18.16
CA LEU A 42 -16.76 0.19 19.04
C LEU A 42 -17.01 -1.23 19.54
N VAL A 43 -16.80 -2.24 18.69
CA VAL A 43 -16.98 -3.65 19.05
C VAL A 43 -15.86 -4.16 19.95
N LEU A 44 -14.61 -3.75 19.70
CA LEU A 44 -13.44 -4.17 20.47
C LEU A 44 -13.29 -3.41 21.79
N GLN A 45 -14.05 -2.32 21.99
CA GLN A 45 -13.94 -1.42 23.14
C GLN A 45 -12.48 -0.98 23.35
N SER A 46 -11.81 -0.64 22.24
CA SER A 46 -10.39 -0.32 22.25
C SER A 46 -10.08 0.88 23.17
N PRO A 47 -8.90 0.89 23.81
CA PRO A 47 -8.49 1.90 24.79
C PRO A 47 -8.20 3.26 24.13
N LYS A 48 -7.60 4.18 24.89
CA LYS A 48 -7.33 5.58 24.51
C LYS A 48 -6.78 5.71 23.08
N PHE A 49 -7.49 6.50 22.28
CA PHE A 49 -7.08 6.89 20.93
C PHE A 49 -5.68 7.53 20.94
N CYS A 50 -4.75 7.00 20.15
CA CYS A 50 -3.38 7.51 20.05
C CYS A 50 -3.16 8.21 18.69
N PRO A 51 -3.13 9.57 18.64
CA PRO A 51 -3.01 10.31 17.39
C PRO A 51 -1.72 10.03 16.61
N PHE A 52 -0.66 9.60 17.27
CA PHE A 52 0.61 9.31 16.61
C PHE A 52 0.48 8.17 15.57
N ALA A 53 -0.42 7.21 15.81
CA ALA A 53 -0.73 6.15 14.86
C ALA A 53 -1.34 6.66 13.54
N MET A 54 -1.97 7.85 13.55
CA MET A 54 -2.55 8.48 12.36
C MET A 54 -1.48 8.79 11.31
N LEU A 55 -0.23 9.08 11.71
CA LEU A 55 0.87 9.34 10.77
C LEU A 55 1.09 8.16 9.82
N GLY A 56 0.89 6.94 10.32
CA GLY A 56 0.95 5.75 9.49
C GLY A 56 -0.09 5.77 8.38
N GLY A 57 -1.33 6.14 8.73
CA GLY A 57 -2.43 6.26 7.79
C GLY A 57 -2.23 7.35 6.76
N VAL A 58 -1.65 8.49 7.17
CA VAL A 58 -1.28 9.58 6.25
C VAL A 58 -0.28 9.07 5.22
N LEU A 59 0.80 8.41 5.64
CA LEU A 59 1.81 7.84 4.74
C LEU A 59 1.21 6.83 3.76
N TRP A 60 0.29 5.97 4.25
CA TRP A 60 -0.43 5.02 3.41
C TRP A 60 -1.29 5.73 2.36
N ALA A 61 -2.07 6.76 2.75
CA ALA A 61 -2.90 7.52 1.83
C ALA A 61 -2.08 8.26 0.77
N THR A 62 -0.94 8.85 1.16
CA THR A 62 0.02 9.49 0.24
C THR A 62 0.51 8.50 -0.82
N GLY A 63 0.92 7.30 -0.39
CA GLY A 63 1.37 6.26 -1.32
C GLY A 63 0.27 5.84 -2.30
N ASN A 64 -0.97 5.72 -1.84
CA ASN A 64 -2.08 5.28 -2.70
C ASN A 64 -2.44 6.26 -3.82
N ILE A 65 -2.20 7.55 -3.66
CA ILE A 65 -2.49 8.52 -4.74
C ILE A 65 -1.56 8.32 -5.94
N ALA A 66 -0.32 7.91 -5.68
CA ALA A 66 0.66 7.65 -6.72
C ALA A 66 0.45 6.29 -7.43
N VAL A 67 -0.49 5.45 -6.96
CA VAL A 67 -0.79 4.13 -7.54
C VAL A 67 -1.25 4.22 -8.99
N VAL A 68 -2.27 5.03 -9.26
CA VAL A 68 -2.79 5.18 -10.63
C VAL A 68 -1.72 5.77 -11.58
N PRO A 69 -0.99 6.84 -11.21
CA PRO A 69 0.13 7.35 -12.00
C PRO A 69 1.20 6.30 -12.35
N PHE A 70 1.72 5.54 -11.37
CA PHE A 70 2.77 4.58 -11.69
C PHE A 70 2.23 3.39 -12.49
N ILE A 71 1.01 2.93 -12.22
CA ILE A 71 0.38 1.84 -13.01
C ILE A 71 0.23 2.27 -14.46
N LYS A 72 -0.14 3.52 -14.73
CA LYS A 72 -0.21 4.07 -16.09
C LYS A 72 1.17 4.18 -16.76
N ALA A 73 2.21 4.46 -15.98
CA ALA A 73 3.56 4.63 -16.50
C ALA A 73 4.27 3.29 -16.84
N ILE A 74 4.14 2.28 -15.98
CA ILE A 74 4.91 1.02 -16.09
C ILE A 74 4.06 -0.25 -16.16
N GLY A 75 2.74 -0.13 -16.06
CA GLY A 75 1.81 -1.26 -16.06
C GLY A 75 1.56 -1.83 -14.65
N LEU A 76 0.40 -2.48 -14.50
CA LEU A 76 -0.08 -3.02 -13.23
C LEU A 76 0.87 -4.07 -12.64
N GLY A 77 1.29 -5.04 -13.46
CA GLY A 77 2.14 -6.16 -13.01
C GLY A 77 3.50 -5.68 -12.52
N LEU A 78 4.20 -4.88 -13.34
CA LEU A 78 5.53 -4.37 -13.00
C LEU A 78 5.46 -3.42 -11.79
N GLY A 79 4.45 -2.55 -11.73
CA GLY A 79 4.25 -1.63 -10.61
C GLY A 79 4.00 -2.32 -9.27
N ILE A 80 3.16 -3.36 -9.24
CA ILE A 80 2.92 -4.15 -8.01
C ILE A 80 4.19 -4.88 -7.56
N LEU A 81 4.98 -5.42 -8.50
CA LEU A 81 6.20 -6.15 -8.17
C LEU A 81 7.29 -5.23 -7.59
N ILE A 82 7.51 -4.06 -8.21
CA ILE A 82 8.49 -3.08 -7.73
C ILE A 82 8.06 -2.51 -6.38
N SER A 83 6.83 -2.01 -6.28
CA SER A 83 6.32 -1.44 -5.02
C SER A 83 6.28 -2.49 -3.91
N GLY A 84 5.81 -3.70 -4.19
CA GLY A 84 5.77 -4.81 -3.24
C GLY A 84 7.15 -5.26 -2.76
N SER A 85 8.14 -5.32 -3.66
CA SER A 85 9.53 -5.64 -3.28
C SER A 85 10.11 -4.56 -2.36
N SER A 86 9.90 -3.29 -2.70
CA SER A 86 10.32 -2.15 -1.87
C SER A 86 9.62 -2.14 -0.51
N THR A 87 8.31 -2.41 -0.46
CA THR A 87 7.55 -2.53 0.79
C THR A 87 8.09 -3.66 1.66
N LEU A 88 8.24 -4.86 1.09
CA LEU A 88 8.75 -6.03 1.80
C LEU A 88 10.13 -5.77 2.38
N MET A 89 11.05 -5.24 1.56
CA MET A 89 12.41 -4.95 1.99
C MET A 89 12.48 -3.95 3.12
N LEU A 90 11.78 -2.83 3.00
CA LEU A 90 11.86 -1.78 3.98
C LEU A 90 11.12 -2.15 5.27
N GLY A 91 9.98 -2.85 5.18
CA GLY A 91 9.25 -3.34 6.35
C GLY A 91 10.03 -4.42 7.11
N TRP A 92 10.66 -5.33 6.39
CA TRP A 92 11.56 -6.34 6.96
C TRP A 92 12.79 -5.69 7.62
N ALA A 93 13.48 -4.79 6.91
CA ALA A 93 14.68 -4.13 7.43
C ALA A 93 14.36 -3.30 8.69
N SER A 94 13.25 -2.56 8.67
CA SER A 94 12.82 -1.76 9.83
C SER A 94 12.54 -2.65 11.05
N SER A 95 11.87 -3.79 10.86
CA SER A 95 11.56 -4.73 11.95
C SER A 95 12.80 -5.50 12.44
N ARG A 96 13.74 -5.81 11.54
CA ARG A 96 14.95 -6.60 11.85
C ARG A 96 16.01 -5.81 12.56
N PHE A 97 16.29 -4.59 12.07
CA PHE A 97 17.35 -3.73 12.58
C PHE A 97 16.88 -2.71 13.60
N GLY A 98 15.56 -2.60 13.81
CA GLY A 98 15.00 -1.62 14.74
C GLY A 98 15.17 -0.18 14.26
N TRP A 99 15.10 0.04 12.95
CA TRP A 99 15.16 1.40 12.41
C TRP A 99 14.04 2.26 13.02
N PHE A 100 14.32 3.56 13.18
CA PHE A 100 13.42 4.53 13.79
C PHE A 100 13.09 4.26 15.26
N GLY A 101 13.93 3.53 15.99
CA GLY A 101 13.79 3.31 17.43
C GLY A 101 12.84 2.18 17.81
N ILE A 102 12.44 1.33 16.85
CA ILE A 102 11.64 0.14 17.13
C ILE A 102 12.54 -0.95 17.73
N ALA A 103 12.04 -1.76 18.67
CA ALA A 103 12.76 -2.93 19.17
C ALA A 103 13.08 -3.91 18.03
N ALA A 104 14.36 -4.22 17.86
CA ALA A 104 14.84 -5.18 16.87
C ALA A 104 14.25 -6.58 17.14
N GLN A 105 13.59 -7.15 16.15
CA GLN A 105 12.95 -8.46 16.27
C GLN A 105 13.91 -9.57 15.84
N ASN A 106 14.07 -10.58 16.70
CA ASN A 106 14.89 -11.76 16.42
C ASN A 106 14.02 -12.88 15.81
N VAL A 107 14.62 -13.64 14.89
CA VAL A 107 13.94 -14.73 14.16
C VAL A 107 14.61 -16.05 14.51
N SER A 108 13.82 -17.12 14.69
CA SER A 108 14.34 -18.45 15.08
C SER A 108 15.33 -19.05 14.08
N ARG A 109 15.21 -18.72 12.79
CA ARG A 109 16.12 -19.16 11.71
C ARG A 109 16.63 -17.96 10.90
N PRO A 110 17.68 -17.27 11.35
CA PRO A 110 18.14 -16.01 10.75
C PRO A 110 18.66 -16.20 9.32
N ILE A 111 19.35 -17.30 9.03
CA ILE A 111 19.93 -17.57 7.70
C ILE A 111 18.82 -17.66 6.64
N LEU A 112 17.78 -18.45 6.91
CA LEU A 112 16.65 -18.61 5.98
C LEU A 112 15.92 -17.27 5.75
N ASN A 113 15.78 -16.48 6.81
CA ASN A 113 15.16 -15.16 6.75
C ASN A 113 15.98 -14.18 5.88
N TYR A 114 17.31 -14.15 6.03
CA TYR A 114 18.19 -13.36 5.17
C TYR A 114 18.22 -13.84 3.72
N CYS A 115 18.18 -15.15 3.47
CA CYS A 115 18.06 -15.68 2.11
C CYS A 115 16.77 -15.21 1.43
N GLY A 116 15.64 -15.28 2.13
CA GLY A 116 14.36 -14.76 1.63
C GLY A 116 14.41 -13.26 1.35
N ALA A 117 15.08 -12.50 2.23
CA ALA A 117 15.26 -11.08 2.01
C ALA A 117 16.14 -10.80 0.77
N GLY A 118 17.25 -11.52 0.62
CA GLY A 118 18.13 -11.41 -0.54
C GLY A 118 17.44 -11.77 -1.86
N LEU A 119 16.58 -12.80 -1.87
CA LEU A 119 15.77 -13.16 -3.03
C LEU A 119 14.78 -12.05 -3.41
N CYS A 120 14.14 -11.41 -2.43
CA CYS A 120 13.24 -10.29 -2.69
C CYS A 120 13.99 -9.06 -3.23
N LEU A 121 15.17 -8.76 -2.68
CA LEU A 121 16.03 -7.69 -3.20
C LEU A 121 16.44 -7.95 -4.65
N LEU A 122 16.89 -9.17 -4.95
CA LEU A 122 17.27 -9.58 -6.30
C LEU A 122 16.07 -9.46 -7.27
N SER A 123 14.90 -9.93 -6.85
CA SER A 123 13.67 -9.82 -7.63
C SER A 123 13.30 -8.36 -7.91
N GLY A 124 13.36 -7.49 -6.90
CA GLY A 124 13.09 -6.06 -7.05
C GLY A 124 14.07 -5.37 -8.01
N LEU A 125 15.37 -5.71 -7.92
CA LEU A 125 16.39 -5.19 -8.84
C LEU A 125 16.14 -5.64 -10.28
N ILE A 126 15.83 -6.92 -10.50
CA ILE A 126 15.51 -7.44 -11.83
C ILE A 126 14.32 -6.68 -12.40
N PHE A 127 13.21 -6.57 -11.65
CA PHE A 127 12.02 -5.87 -12.13
C PHE A 127 12.23 -4.37 -12.34
N PHE A 128 13.10 -3.73 -11.55
CA PHE A 128 13.44 -2.32 -11.77
C PHE A 128 14.07 -2.06 -13.15
N PHE A 129 14.87 -3.01 -13.66
CA PHE A 129 15.50 -2.91 -14.98
C PHE A 129 14.66 -3.52 -16.13
N VAL A 130 13.53 -4.16 -15.83
CA VAL A 130 12.62 -4.66 -16.86
C VAL A 130 11.92 -3.49 -17.54
N LYS A 131 11.97 -3.47 -18.87
CA LYS A 131 11.28 -2.47 -19.67
C LYS A 131 9.76 -2.66 -19.54
N ALA A 132 9.05 -1.60 -19.19
CA ALA A 132 7.60 -1.62 -19.17
C ALA A 132 7.03 -1.84 -20.59
N ASP A 133 6.03 -2.70 -20.71
CA ASP A 133 5.29 -2.90 -21.97
C ASP A 133 3.89 -2.29 -21.81
N VAL A 134 3.81 -0.96 -21.92
CA VAL A 134 2.53 -0.24 -21.89
C VAL A 134 2.10 -0.02 -23.34
N LYS A 135 1.13 -0.80 -23.81
CA LYS A 135 0.44 -0.55 -25.08
C LYS A 135 -0.28 0.80 -25.00
N LEU A 136 0.31 1.82 -25.61
CA LEU A 136 -0.24 3.17 -25.65
C LEU A 136 -1.44 3.19 -26.61
N LEU A 137 -2.66 3.02 -26.07
CA LEU A 137 -3.90 3.35 -26.76
C LEU A 137 -4.04 4.89 -26.80
N HIS A 138 -3.45 5.53 -27.82
CA HIS A 138 -4.03 6.60 -28.65
C HIS A 138 -2.94 7.21 -29.57
N SER A 139 -2.91 6.79 -30.83
CA SER A 139 -3.03 7.67 -32.01
C SER A 139 -2.71 6.82 -33.25
N SER A 140 -3.77 6.34 -33.89
CA SER A 140 -3.66 5.89 -35.28
C SER A 140 -3.43 7.11 -36.16
N GLU A 141 -2.58 6.92 -37.16
CA GLU A 141 -2.42 7.70 -38.39
C GLU A 141 -1.46 8.92 -38.40
N THR A 142 -0.32 8.69 -39.07
CA THR A 142 0.45 9.60 -39.94
C THR A 142 1.65 10.39 -39.38
N ILE A 143 2.78 9.75 -39.00
CA ILE A 143 4.09 10.45 -38.83
C ILE A 143 5.26 9.52 -39.27
N PRO A 144 6.31 10.01 -39.98
CA PRO A 144 7.28 9.17 -40.71
C PRO A 144 8.24 8.36 -39.82
N LEU A 145 8.56 7.16 -40.31
CA LEU A 145 8.96 5.96 -39.56
C LEU A 145 10.39 5.88 -38.98
N LEU A 146 11.27 6.88 -39.17
CA LEU A 146 12.69 6.73 -38.77
C LEU A 146 13.25 7.78 -37.80
N THR A 147 12.79 9.04 -37.84
CA THR A 147 13.40 10.11 -37.02
C THR A 147 12.81 10.18 -35.60
N ASP A 148 11.62 9.63 -35.37
CA ASP A 148 10.90 9.78 -34.09
C ASP A 148 11.16 8.63 -33.08
N ARG A 149 11.74 7.50 -33.52
CA ARG A 149 11.98 6.34 -32.63
C ARG A 149 12.95 6.64 -31.50
N VAL A 150 14.00 7.42 -31.73
CA VAL A 150 15.03 7.71 -30.71
C VAL A 150 14.49 8.69 -29.65
N SER A 151 13.73 9.69 -30.08
CA SER A 151 13.05 10.63 -29.18
C SER A 151 11.99 9.90 -28.34
N LEU A 152 11.16 9.08 -28.98
CA LEU A 152 10.11 8.31 -28.32
C LEU A 152 10.67 7.23 -27.38
N LEU A 153 11.78 6.56 -27.74
CA LEU A 153 12.47 5.63 -26.84
C LEU A 153 13.07 6.35 -25.63
N SER A 154 13.59 7.57 -25.81
CA SER A 154 14.15 8.39 -24.72
C SER A 154 13.05 8.89 -23.79
N VAL A 155 11.94 9.40 -24.32
CA VAL A 155 10.74 9.79 -23.54
C VAL A 155 10.14 8.58 -22.82
N PHE A 156 10.08 7.42 -23.47
CA PHE A 156 9.61 6.17 -22.85
C PHE A 156 10.54 5.69 -21.74
N CYS A 157 11.87 5.78 -21.92
CA CYS A 157 12.83 5.47 -20.87
C CYS A 157 12.71 6.44 -19.68
N ILE A 158 12.51 7.74 -19.92
CA ILE A 158 12.34 8.75 -18.86
C ILE A 158 11.03 8.52 -18.11
N LEU A 159 9.93 8.22 -18.82
CA LEU A 159 8.63 7.95 -18.20
C LEU A 159 8.63 6.60 -17.46
N SER A 160 9.27 5.58 -18.02
CA SER A 160 9.41 4.25 -17.39
C SER A 160 10.30 4.30 -16.15
N THR A 161 11.43 5.02 -16.19
CA THR A 161 12.30 5.19 -15.02
C THR A 161 11.64 6.03 -13.93
N SER A 162 10.91 7.09 -14.32
CA SER A 162 10.08 7.88 -13.39
C SER A 162 8.97 7.04 -12.75
N GLY A 163 8.29 6.18 -13.53
CA GLY A 163 7.26 5.27 -13.02
C GLY A 163 7.80 4.18 -12.09
N SER A 164 8.95 3.56 -12.42
CA SER A 164 9.61 2.59 -11.54
C SER A 164 10.10 3.21 -10.24
N LEU A 165 10.67 4.43 -10.30
CA LEU A 165 11.07 5.18 -9.11
C LEU A 165 9.85 5.53 -8.25
N LEU A 166 8.77 5.99 -8.86
CA LEU A 166 7.52 6.30 -8.17
C LEU A 166 6.94 5.06 -7.48
N ALA A 167 6.93 3.90 -8.15
CA ALA A 167 6.50 2.64 -7.57
C ALA A 167 7.37 2.23 -6.36
N ALA A 168 8.69 2.39 -6.45
CA ALA A 168 9.60 2.12 -5.34
C ALA A 168 9.34 3.04 -4.14
N VAL A 169 9.13 4.35 -4.38
CA VAL A 169 8.78 5.34 -3.34
C VAL A 169 7.44 5.00 -2.69
N VAL A 170 6.42 4.63 -3.47
CA VAL A 170 5.14 4.15 -2.91
C VAL A 170 5.36 2.93 -2.02
N GLY A 171 6.21 2.00 -2.46
CA GLY A 171 6.56 0.83 -1.68
C GLY A 171 7.16 1.20 -0.31
N PHE A 172 8.03 2.22 -0.27
CA PHE A 172 8.61 2.73 0.96
C PHE A 172 7.58 3.39 1.87
N LEU A 173 6.67 4.21 1.31
CA LEU A 173 5.59 4.83 2.06
C LEU A 173 4.69 3.78 2.73
N TYR A 174 4.39 2.67 2.03
CA TYR A 174 3.64 1.56 2.62
C TYR A 174 4.38 0.86 3.75
N ALA A 175 5.69 0.65 3.63
CA ALA A 175 6.47 0.09 4.75
C ALA A 175 6.50 1.04 5.96
N PHE A 176 6.69 2.34 5.71
CA PHE A 176 6.70 3.35 6.75
C PHE A 176 5.34 3.57 7.40
N SER A 177 4.24 3.23 6.73
CA SER A 177 2.89 3.35 7.29
C SER A 177 2.67 2.54 8.58
N ILE A 178 3.47 1.49 8.82
CA ILE A 178 3.33 0.60 9.98
C ILE A 178 4.29 0.97 11.12
N ILE A 179 5.33 1.75 10.82
CA ILE A 179 6.37 2.14 11.79
C ILE A 179 5.78 2.89 13.00
N PRO A 180 4.86 3.87 12.86
CA PRO A 180 4.31 4.57 14.02
C PRO A 180 3.62 3.65 15.04
N VAL A 181 2.89 2.64 14.57
CA VAL A 181 2.23 1.65 15.45
C VAL A 181 3.26 0.78 16.18
N LEU A 182 4.28 0.29 15.45
CA LEU A 182 5.36 -0.49 16.04
C LEU A 182 6.21 0.34 17.02
N TYR A 183 6.38 1.63 16.76
CA TYR A 183 7.11 2.55 17.61
C TYR A 183 6.40 2.75 18.96
N ILE A 184 5.10 3.02 18.95
CA ILE A 184 4.29 3.15 20.17
C ILE A 184 4.37 1.85 20.98
N LYS A 185 4.15 0.71 20.32
CA LYS A 185 4.22 -0.61 20.95
C LYS A 185 5.58 -0.86 21.61
N SER A 186 6.68 -0.54 20.93
CA SER A 186 8.04 -0.72 21.46
C SER A 186 8.33 0.18 22.68
N HIS A 187 7.77 1.39 22.70
CA HIS A 187 8.01 2.35 23.78
C HIS A 187 7.03 2.18 24.95
N SER A 188 5.90 1.47 24.78
CA SER A 188 4.90 1.26 25.83
C SER A 188 5.41 0.70 27.16
N VAL A 189 6.49 -0.08 27.11
CA VAL A 189 7.10 -0.75 28.28
C VAL A 189 8.12 0.15 28.99
N HIS A 190 8.61 1.21 28.35
CA HIS A 190 9.68 2.06 28.89
C HIS A 190 9.09 3.20 29.73
N HIS A 191 9.42 3.20 31.02
CA HIS A 191 8.95 4.19 32.01
C HIS A 191 9.25 5.65 31.65
N ASP A 192 10.35 5.90 30.92
CA ASP A 192 10.77 7.25 30.53
C ASP A 192 10.13 7.74 29.22
N SER A 193 9.26 6.94 28.59
CA SER A 193 8.69 7.27 27.29
C SER A 193 7.33 7.96 27.39
N MET A 194 7.04 8.86 26.44
CA MET A 194 5.72 9.50 26.28
C MET A 194 4.58 8.49 26.06
N PHE A 195 4.91 7.26 25.67
CA PHE A 195 3.95 6.20 25.37
C PHE A 195 3.84 5.17 26.50
N TYR A 196 4.39 5.44 27.69
CA TYR A 196 4.27 4.56 28.83
C TYR A 196 2.79 4.25 29.14
N GLU A 197 2.49 2.96 29.40
CA GLU A 197 1.12 2.41 29.54
C GLU A 197 0.24 2.43 28.28
N ALA A 198 0.78 2.77 27.11
CA ALA A 198 0.05 2.58 25.87
C ALA A 198 -0.21 1.08 25.60
N SER A 199 -1.28 0.76 24.86
CA SER A 199 -1.62 -0.63 24.59
C SER A 199 -0.50 -1.36 23.84
N VAL A 200 -0.24 -2.61 24.23
CA VAL A 200 0.72 -3.48 23.54
C VAL A 200 0.08 -4.16 22.32
N TYR A 201 -1.26 -4.17 22.26
CA TYR A 201 -2.02 -4.78 21.16
C TYR A 201 -2.12 -3.84 19.98
N GLU A 202 -1.63 -4.28 18.82
CA GLU A 202 -1.62 -3.45 17.60
C GLU A 202 -3.03 -3.10 17.11
N LEU A 203 -4.02 -3.96 17.44
CA LEU A 203 -5.43 -3.79 17.07
C LEU A 203 -6.03 -2.48 17.58
N ASP A 204 -5.58 -2.00 18.74
CA ASP A 204 -6.08 -0.78 19.37
C ASP A 204 -5.67 0.49 18.60
N TYR A 205 -4.68 0.38 17.72
CA TYR A 205 -4.22 1.48 16.88
C TYR A 205 -4.81 1.47 15.47
N VAL A 206 -5.58 0.43 15.11
CA VAL A 206 -6.15 0.29 13.75
C VAL A 206 -7.08 1.44 13.45
N HIS A 207 -7.96 1.82 14.39
CA HIS A 207 -8.88 2.92 14.18
C HIS A 207 -8.17 4.27 14.03
N ALA A 208 -7.18 4.55 14.88
CA ALA A 208 -6.35 5.75 14.76
C ALA A 208 -5.58 5.80 13.43
N HIS A 209 -5.01 4.67 12.99
CA HIS A 209 -4.39 4.57 11.68
C HIS A 209 -5.39 4.88 10.55
N CYS A 210 -6.59 4.30 10.59
CA CYS A 210 -7.64 4.54 9.59
C CYS A 210 -8.17 5.98 9.60
N CYS A 211 -8.20 6.65 10.74
CA CYS A 211 -8.50 8.08 10.83
C CYS A 211 -7.48 8.92 10.04
N GLY A 212 -6.19 8.60 10.17
CA GLY A 212 -5.13 9.21 9.38
C GLY A 212 -5.33 9.02 7.86
N ILE A 213 -5.71 7.80 7.44
CA ILE A 213 -6.01 7.48 6.04
C ILE A 213 -7.13 8.39 5.52
N PHE A 214 -8.25 8.48 6.24
CA PHE A 214 -9.42 9.20 5.78
C PHE A 214 -9.22 10.72 5.75
N ILE A 215 -8.56 11.28 6.76
CA ILE A 215 -8.26 12.72 6.79
C ILE A 215 -7.33 13.08 5.63
N ALA A 216 -6.23 12.35 5.44
CA ALA A 216 -5.30 12.60 4.34
C ALA A 216 -6.01 12.45 2.99
N SER A 217 -6.76 11.36 2.79
CA SER A 217 -7.51 11.13 1.56
C SER A 217 -8.53 12.24 1.27
N THR A 218 -9.21 12.75 2.29
CA THR A 218 -10.16 13.86 2.15
C THR A 218 -9.47 15.16 1.77
N VAL A 219 -8.32 15.48 2.38
CA VAL A 219 -7.50 16.64 2.00
C VAL A 219 -7.07 16.53 0.53
N TYR A 220 -6.56 15.36 0.13
CA TYR A 220 -6.13 15.13 -1.24
C TYR A 220 -7.27 15.21 -2.26
N PHE A 221 -8.44 14.67 -1.91
CA PHE A 221 -9.62 14.76 -2.76
C PHE A 221 -10.16 16.20 -2.85
N ALA A 222 -10.10 16.97 -1.75
CA ALA A 222 -10.46 18.39 -1.75
C ALA A 222 -9.53 19.22 -2.64
N ILE A 223 -8.21 19.00 -2.56
CA ILE A 223 -7.22 19.64 -3.44
C ILE A 223 -7.51 19.29 -4.91
N TYR A 224 -7.80 18.02 -5.20
CA TYR A 224 -8.17 17.57 -6.53
C TYR A 224 -9.44 18.26 -7.05
N CYS A 225 -10.48 18.39 -6.22
CA CYS A 225 -11.72 19.08 -6.59
C CYS A 225 -11.49 20.57 -6.88
N ALA A 226 -10.64 21.23 -6.09
CA ALA A 226 -10.24 22.62 -6.31
C ALA A 226 -9.47 22.78 -7.63
N ALA A 227 -8.52 21.89 -7.91
CA ALA A 227 -7.73 21.91 -9.15
C ALA A 227 -8.58 21.63 -10.42
N MET A 228 -9.64 20.81 -10.30
CA MET A 228 -10.55 20.46 -11.39
C MET A 228 -11.62 21.53 -11.69
N ASN A 229 -11.54 22.73 -11.09
CA ASN A 229 -12.43 23.86 -11.36
C ASN A 229 -13.93 23.45 -11.45
N THR A 230 -14.42 22.71 -10.45
CA THR A 230 -15.82 22.24 -10.28
C THR A 230 -16.33 21.14 -11.22
N LYS A 231 -15.48 20.49 -12.04
CA LYS A 231 -15.84 19.29 -12.82
C LYS A 231 -15.04 18.04 -12.41
N PRO A 232 -15.07 17.60 -11.14
CA PRO A 232 -14.40 16.36 -10.74
C PRO A 232 -15.03 15.16 -11.46
N LYS A 233 -14.21 14.19 -11.86
CA LYS A 233 -14.69 12.96 -12.50
C LYS A 233 -15.27 12.01 -11.46
N LEU A 234 -16.56 12.15 -11.18
CA LEU A 234 -17.28 11.30 -10.24
C LEU A 234 -17.89 10.11 -10.96
N TYR A 235 -17.40 8.90 -10.65
CA TYR A 235 -17.92 7.66 -11.18
C TYR A 235 -18.79 6.97 -10.14
N SER A 236 -20.10 7.23 -10.13
CA SER A 236 -21.02 6.64 -9.13
C SER A 236 -21.02 5.11 -9.15
N ARG A 237 -20.73 4.48 -10.29
CA ARG A 237 -20.56 3.02 -10.41
C ARG A 237 -19.36 2.49 -9.63
N ALA A 238 -18.36 3.32 -9.36
CA ALA A 238 -17.17 2.95 -8.58
C ALA A 238 -17.41 2.95 -7.07
N VAL A 239 -18.57 3.47 -6.59
CA VAL A 239 -18.88 3.56 -5.16
C VAL A 239 -18.97 2.17 -4.53
N LEU A 240 -19.82 1.29 -5.07
CA LEU A 240 -20.00 -0.06 -4.52
C LEU A 240 -18.71 -0.89 -4.55
N PRO A 241 -17.93 -0.94 -5.66
CA PRO A 241 -16.59 -1.53 -5.66
C PRO A 241 -15.68 -0.93 -4.59
N GLY A 242 -15.66 0.40 -4.43
CA GLY A 242 -14.84 1.08 -3.42
C GLY A 242 -15.21 0.70 -1.99
N LEU A 243 -16.51 0.59 -1.69
CA LEU A 243 -17.00 0.13 -0.39
C LEU A 243 -16.54 -1.31 -0.09
N LEU A 244 -16.68 -2.22 -1.07
CA LEU A 244 -16.24 -3.61 -0.94
C LEU A 244 -14.72 -3.72 -0.79
N SER A 245 -13.96 -2.98 -1.60
CA SER A 245 -12.49 -2.93 -1.51
C SER A 245 -12.04 -2.42 -0.14
N GLY A 246 -12.67 -1.37 0.39
CA GLY A 246 -12.35 -0.83 1.72
C GLY A 246 -12.70 -1.79 2.85
N LEU A 247 -13.81 -2.53 2.73
CA LEU A 247 -14.17 -3.59 3.65
C LEU A 247 -13.13 -4.71 3.69
N MET A 248 -12.74 -5.20 2.51
CA MET A 248 -11.73 -6.26 2.41
C MET A 248 -10.39 -5.80 2.97
N TRP A 249 -9.96 -4.58 2.64
CA TRP A 249 -8.72 -4.01 3.16
C TRP A 249 -8.73 -3.88 4.69
N THR A 250 -9.83 -3.41 5.28
CA THR A 250 -9.93 -3.17 6.73
C THR A 250 -9.96 -4.48 7.51
N LEU A 251 -10.77 -5.45 7.07
CA LEU A 251 -10.78 -6.78 7.67
C LEU A 251 -9.42 -7.48 7.50
N GLY A 252 -8.75 -7.27 6.37
CA GLY A 252 -7.39 -7.73 6.13
C GLY A 252 -6.41 -7.15 7.14
N THR A 253 -6.53 -5.85 7.44
CA THR A 253 -5.70 -5.13 8.42
C THR A 253 -5.89 -5.67 9.83
N TYR A 254 -7.14 -5.85 10.28
CA TYR A 254 -7.43 -6.48 11.57
C TYR A 254 -6.85 -7.90 11.66
N CYS A 255 -7.02 -8.72 10.62
CA CYS A 255 -6.45 -10.07 10.56
C CYS A 255 -4.92 -10.06 10.59
N TRP A 256 -4.28 -9.09 9.93
CA TRP A 256 -2.83 -8.96 9.92
C TRP A 256 -2.30 -8.55 11.30
N PHE A 257 -2.88 -7.53 11.91
CA PHE A 257 -2.43 -7.02 13.20
C PHE A 257 -2.69 -8.05 14.32
N LEU A 258 -3.76 -8.84 14.21
CA LEU A 258 -3.96 -10.01 15.07
C LEU A 258 -2.85 -11.05 14.89
N ALA A 259 -2.45 -11.34 13.65
CA ALA A 259 -1.35 -12.28 13.39
C ALA A 259 0.00 -11.77 13.93
N ASN A 260 0.23 -10.46 13.94
CA ASN A 260 1.46 -9.85 14.49
C ASN A 260 1.64 -10.16 15.98
N ASN A 261 0.54 -10.30 16.73
CA ASN A 261 0.60 -10.67 18.14
C ASN A 261 1.14 -12.11 18.37
N TYR A 262 1.01 -13.01 17.38
CA TYR A 262 1.45 -14.40 17.50
C TYR A 262 2.76 -14.69 16.77
N LEU A 263 2.98 -14.09 15.60
CA LEU A 263 4.13 -14.40 14.73
C LEU A 263 5.18 -13.29 14.66
N THR A 264 4.95 -12.10 15.25
CA THR A 264 5.77 -10.88 15.12
C THR A 264 5.78 -10.27 13.71
N SER A 265 5.98 -8.96 13.63
CA SER A 265 5.95 -8.18 12.38
C SER A 265 7.00 -8.65 11.36
N ILE A 266 8.18 -9.07 11.81
CA ILE A 266 9.26 -9.53 10.92
C ILE A 266 8.91 -10.79 10.12
N ILE A 267 7.99 -11.62 10.61
CA ILE A 267 7.52 -12.84 9.92
C ILE A 267 6.25 -12.54 9.13
N THR A 268 5.28 -11.86 9.72
CA THR A 268 3.98 -11.62 9.08
C THR A 268 4.09 -10.67 7.89
N PHE A 269 4.96 -9.66 7.95
CA PHE A 269 5.07 -8.63 6.92
C PHE A 269 5.50 -9.22 5.56
N PRO A 270 6.57 -10.04 5.46
CA PRO A 270 6.88 -10.74 4.22
C PRO A 270 5.78 -11.70 3.76
N ILE A 271 5.16 -12.45 4.68
CA ILE A 271 4.10 -13.41 4.35
C ILE A 271 2.88 -12.70 3.74
N VAL A 272 2.45 -11.60 4.35
CA VAL A 272 1.33 -10.80 3.85
C VAL A 272 1.69 -10.20 2.51
N THR A 273 2.82 -9.49 2.39
CA THR A 273 3.20 -8.80 1.15
C THR A 273 3.35 -9.77 -0.03
N ALA A 274 4.10 -10.86 0.14
CA ALA A 274 4.30 -11.86 -0.92
C ALA A 274 3.00 -12.64 -1.22
N GLY A 275 2.25 -13.03 -0.17
CA GLY A 275 1.01 -13.76 -0.32
C GLY A 275 -0.06 -12.95 -1.06
N CYS A 276 -0.18 -11.65 -0.77
CA CYS A 276 -1.11 -10.76 -1.46
C CYS A 276 -0.80 -10.69 -2.97
N GLY A 277 0.49 -10.59 -3.31
CA GLY A 277 0.94 -10.62 -4.71
C GLY A 277 0.56 -11.91 -5.42
N LEU A 278 0.73 -13.06 -4.75
CA LEU A 278 0.33 -14.37 -5.30
C LEU A 278 -1.18 -14.46 -5.54
N VAL A 279 -2.00 -14.07 -4.56
CA VAL A 279 -3.47 -14.08 -4.69
C VAL A 279 -3.94 -13.13 -5.79
N ALA A 280 -3.36 -11.93 -5.86
CA ALA A 280 -3.66 -10.96 -6.91
C ALA A 280 -3.30 -11.50 -8.30
N ALA A 281 -2.17 -12.21 -8.43
CA ALA A 281 -1.76 -12.85 -9.68
C ALA A 281 -2.72 -13.98 -10.09
N LEU A 282 -3.17 -14.82 -9.14
CA LEU A 282 -4.17 -15.85 -9.40
C LEU A 282 -5.50 -15.26 -9.91
N TRP A 283 -5.98 -14.18 -9.29
CA TRP A 283 -7.14 -13.42 -9.80
C TRP A 283 -6.87 -12.71 -11.13
N GLY A 284 -5.60 -12.40 -11.42
CA GLY A 284 -5.13 -11.98 -12.75
C GLY A 284 -5.41 -13.01 -13.82
N CYS A 285 -5.11 -14.28 -13.54
CA CYS A 285 -5.32 -15.38 -14.48
C CYS A 285 -6.80 -15.81 -14.59
N LEU A 286 -7.54 -15.83 -13.47
CA LEU A 286 -8.91 -16.37 -13.42
C LEU A 286 -9.99 -15.38 -13.92
N VAL A 287 -9.72 -14.08 -13.86
CA VAL A 287 -10.69 -13.01 -14.16
C VAL A 287 -10.20 -12.15 -15.34
N ASN A 288 -9.37 -12.73 -16.20
CA ASN A 288 -8.93 -12.12 -17.45
C ASN A 288 -10.00 -12.27 -18.54
#